data_AF-A0A261FEZ0-F1
#
_entry.id   AF-A0A261FEZ0-F1
#
_cell.length_a   1.000
_cell.length_b   1.000
_cell.length_c   1.000
_cell.angle_alpha   90.00
_cell.angle_beta   90.00
_cell.angle_gamma   90.00
#
_symmetry.space_group_name_H-M   'P 1'
#
loop_
_entity.id
_entity.type
_entity.pdbx_description
1 polymer ?
#
loop_
_entity_poly.entity_id
_entity_poly.type
_entity_poly.pdbx_seq_one_letter_code
_entity_poly.pdbx_strand_id
1 'polypeptide(L)'
;MLLRIDSARLHDRLQQRREMIGFGSRAAHLVAVVEGVFLILTAVTTSMGYWWRIGFVVVATVVTLYAVISVIITWSKGYNADDLYQEMVALDRTERRSSIIAINDGNRYLLYHDTAWDCDFFPNHPTSENDEDNLRRLTRYLSDGFDIPQSDFTLVRVAHENHEKYSTEHHEKRWYEYTLYHADIIRMPQAWRHDQFHVDSKDCLWMTVEQMMDNPIIRERNADVVGMVRRRL
;
A
#
# COMPACT_ATOMS: atom_id res chain seq x y z
N MET A 1 2.92 3.20 -4.05
CA MET A 1 1.71 2.67 -3.37
C MET A 1 0.54 3.63 -3.56
N LEU A 2 -0.64 3.14 -3.95
CA LEU A 2 -1.88 3.94 -4.01
C LEU A 2 -2.69 3.70 -2.73
N LEU A 3 -2.86 4.71 -1.88
CA LEU A 3 -3.67 4.61 -0.66
C LEU A 3 -5.14 4.91 -0.98
N ARG A 4 -6.05 4.00 -0.65
CA ARG A 4 -7.50 4.16 -0.85
C ARG A 4 -8.17 4.48 0.46
N ILE A 5 -8.24 5.76 0.76
CA ILE A 5 -8.71 6.26 2.05
C ILE A 5 -10.11 6.87 1.90
N ASP A 6 -11.02 6.55 2.83
CA ASP A 6 -12.32 7.20 2.93
C ASP A 6 -12.18 8.67 3.33
N SER A 7 -12.78 9.58 2.56
CA SER A 7 -12.59 11.02 2.76
C SER A 7 -13.17 11.52 4.09
N ALA A 8 -14.25 10.91 4.59
CA ALA A 8 -14.83 11.28 5.88
C ALA A 8 -13.92 10.82 7.03
N ARG A 9 -13.38 9.60 6.96
CA ARG A 9 -12.40 9.11 7.95
C ARG A 9 -11.09 9.91 7.93
N LEU A 10 -10.60 10.24 6.73
CA LEU A 10 -9.43 11.10 6.57
C LEU A 10 -9.70 12.48 7.17
N HIS A 11 -10.86 13.07 6.87
CA HIS A 11 -11.24 14.37 7.40
C HIS A 11 -11.34 14.34 8.92
N ASP A 12 -12.01 13.35 9.50
CA ASP A 12 -12.11 13.18 10.96
C ASP A 12 -10.73 13.03 11.60
N ARG A 13 -9.84 12.20 11.02
CA ARG A 13 -8.46 12.06 11.50
C ARG A 13 -7.69 13.37 11.43
N LEU A 14 -7.80 14.11 10.32
CA LEU A 14 -7.15 15.41 10.17
C LEU A 14 -7.71 16.46 11.16
N GLN A 15 -9.02 16.44 11.46
CA GLN A 15 -9.61 17.32 12.47
C GLN A 15 -9.11 16.98 13.88
N GLN A 16 -9.05 15.70 14.24
CA GLN A 16 -8.49 15.24 15.51
C GLN A 16 -7.02 15.65 15.69
N ARG A 17 -6.27 15.74 14.59
CA ARG A 17 -4.84 16.07 14.58
C ARG A 17 -4.56 17.54 14.21
N ARG A 18 -5.59 18.36 14.00
CA ARG A 18 -5.48 19.74 13.48
C ARG A 18 -4.52 20.61 14.28
N GLU A 19 -4.55 20.50 15.61
CA GLU A 19 -3.68 21.25 16.52
C GLU A 19 -2.24 20.74 16.60
N MET A 20 -1.88 19.71 15.83
CA MET A 20 -0.52 19.16 15.77
C MET A 20 0.08 19.27 14.37
N ILE A 21 -0.76 19.37 13.35
CA ILE A 21 -0.35 19.59 11.96
C ILE A 21 0.16 21.04 11.82
N GLY A 22 1.36 21.20 11.24
CA GLY A 22 1.92 22.53 10.93
C GLY A 22 2.82 23.13 12.02
N PHE A 23 3.05 22.45 13.14
CA PHE A 23 4.02 22.86 14.17
C PHE A 23 5.49 22.66 13.75
N GLY A 24 5.82 22.65 12.45
CA GLY A 24 7.20 22.67 11.93
C GLY A 24 8.15 21.61 12.49
N SER A 25 9.45 21.74 12.18
CA SER A 25 10.48 20.88 12.77
C SER A 25 10.98 21.47 14.10
N ARG A 26 11.49 20.62 14.99
CA ARG A 26 12.12 21.04 16.26
C ARG A 26 13.23 22.07 16.04
N ALA A 27 13.98 21.93 14.94
CA ALA A 27 15.07 22.85 14.58
C ALA A 27 14.54 24.25 14.22
N ALA A 28 13.43 24.34 13.50
CA ALA A 28 12.85 25.63 13.11
C ALA A 28 12.40 26.45 14.34
N HIS A 29 11.80 25.81 15.34
CA HIS A 29 11.38 26.50 16.56
C HIS A 29 12.54 26.90 17.46
N LEU A 30 13.61 26.10 17.53
CA LEU A 30 14.83 26.48 18.24
C LEU A 30 15.48 27.73 17.62
N VAL A 31 15.53 27.80 16.28
CA VAL A 31 16.00 28.99 15.57
C VAL A 31 15.11 30.20 15.89
N ALA A 32 13.78 30.04 15.87
CA ALA A 32 12.86 31.12 16.21
C ALA A 32 13.01 31.63 17.66
N VAL A 33 13.35 30.76 18.62
CA VAL A 33 13.67 31.18 20.00
C VAL A 33 14.95 32.01 20.04
N VAL A 34 16.00 31.57 19.34
CA VAL A 34 17.26 32.31 19.24
C VAL A 34 17.06 33.68 18.58
N GLU A 35 16.32 33.72 17.47
CA GLU A 35 15.94 34.97 16.79
C GLU A 35 15.14 35.89 17.71
N GLY A 36 14.17 35.35 18.47
CA GLY A 36 13.40 36.10 19.45
C GLY A 36 14.25 36.75 20.54
N VAL A 37 15.24 36.02 21.08
CA VAL A 37 16.19 36.58 22.06
C VAL A 37 17.02 37.72 21.45
N PHE A 38 17.51 37.57 20.21
CA PHE A 38 18.21 38.64 19.51
C PHE A 38 17.32 39.85 19.22
N LEU A 39 16.05 39.62 18.89
CA LEU A 39 15.06 40.67 18.67
C LEU A 39 14.81 41.47 19.95
N ILE A 40 14.69 40.81 21.11
CA ILE A 40 14.57 41.48 22.42
C ILE A 40 15.81 42.32 22.70
N LEU A 41 17.01 41.76 22.51
CA LEU A 41 18.27 42.48 22.72
C LEU A 41 18.31 43.75 21.87
N THR A 42 17.97 43.62 20.58
CA THR A 42 17.92 44.74 19.62
C THR A 42 16.90 45.80 20.03
N ALA A 43 15.71 45.39 20.49
CA ALA A 43 14.67 46.28 20.97
C ALA A 43 15.09 47.07 22.23
N VAL A 44 15.93 46.46 23.09
CA VAL A 44 16.49 47.13 24.27
C VAL A 44 17.61 48.10 23.88
N THR A 45 18.45 47.79 22.90
CA THR A 45 19.64 48.59 22.54
C THR A 45 19.41 49.65 21.47
N THR A 46 18.25 49.66 20.81
CA THR A 46 17.96 50.64 19.76
C THR A 46 17.98 52.08 20.28
N SER A 47 18.49 53.00 19.44
CA SER A 47 18.59 54.44 19.74
C SER A 47 17.26 55.20 19.58
N MET A 48 16.14 54.49 19.44
CA MET A 48 14.81 55.07 19.28
C MET A 48 14.23 55.63 20.59
N GLY A 49 13.19 56.46 20.46
CA GLY A 49 12.48 57.05 21.60
C GLY A 49 11.92 56.00 22.57
N TYR A 50 11.79 56.40 23.85
CA TYR A 50 11.40 55.52 24.96
C TYR A 50 10.13 54.71 24.69
N TRP A 51 9.07 55.35 24.19
CA TRP A 51 7.79 54.69 23.90
C TRP A 51 7.90 53.63 22.80
N TRP A 52 8.71 53.87 21.77
CA TRP A 52 8.97 52.89 20.70
C TRP A 52 9.74 51.69 21.22
N ARG A 53 10.75 51.91 22.06
CA ARG A 53 11.52 50.83 22.71
C ARG A 53 10.61 49.90 23.52
N ILE A 54 9.71 50.48 24.33
CA ILE A 54 8.73 49.68 25.09
C ILE A 54 7.85 48.85 24.14
N GLY A 55 7.31 49.46 23.09
CA GLY A 55 6.48 48.76 22.11
C GLY A 55 7.19 47.57 21.46
N PHE A 56 8.44 47.75 21.02
CA PHE A 56 9.22 46.67 20.41
C PHE A 56 9.58 45.57 21.41
N VAL A 57 9.92 45.91 22.65
CA VAL A 57 10.21 44.91 23.69
C VAL A 57 8.97 44.05 23.96
N VAL A 58 7.78 44.66 24.04
CA VAL A 58 6.52 43.91 24.25
C VAL A 58 6.27 42.95 23.10
N VAL A 59 6.34 43.41 21.86
CA VAL A 59 6.13 42.55 20.67
C VAL A 59 7.17 41.43 20.62
N ALA A 60 8.45 41.75 20.81
CA ALA A 60 9.53 40.78 20.79
C ALA A 60 9.37 39.71 21.87
N THR A 61 8.93 40.11 23.06
CA THR A 61 8.64 39.18 24.16
C THR A 61 7.50 38.25 23.82
N VAL A 62 6.40 38.75 23.24
CA VAL A 62 5.24 37.92 22.84
C VAL A 62 5.63 36.89 21.78
N VAL A 63 6.35 37.30 20.74
CA VAL A 63 6.82 36.39 19.67
C VAL A 63 7.77 35.31 20.23
N THR A 64 8.69 35.71 21.10
CA THR A 64 9.64 34.78 21.73
C THR A 64 8.93 33.78 22.65
N LEU A 65 7.96 34.24 23.45
CA LEU A 65 7.14 33.36 24.30
C LEU A 65 6.36 32.34 23.46
N TYR A 66 5.78 32.77 22.34
CA TYR A 66 5.11 31.86 21.41
C TYR A 66 6.09 30.80 20.88
N ALA A 67 7.27 31.19 20.42
CA ALA A 67 8.30 30.25 19.95
C ALA A 67 8.73 29.24 21.03
N VAL A 68 8.91 29.68 22.27
CA VAL A 68 9.25 28.80 23.41
C VAL A 68 8.12 27.80 23.68
N ILE A 69 6.86 28.26 23.69
CA ILE A 69 5.69 27.39 23.85
C ILE A 69 5.63 26.37 22.70
N SER A 70 5.89 26.79 21.46
CA SER A 70 5.95 25.90 20.30
C SER A 70 7.05 24.84 20.42
N VAL A 71 8.26 25.19 20.89
CA VAL A 71 9.32 24.20 21.17
C VAL A 71 8.84 23.16 22.18
N ILE A 72 8.23 23.59 23.29
CA ILE A 72 7.74 22.70 24.35
C ILE A 72 6.66 21.76 23.79
N ILE A 73 5.72 22.28 22.99
CA ILE A 73 4.68 21.48 22.34
C ILE A 73 5.30 20.47 21.36
N THR A 74 6.23 20.88 20.49
CA THR A 74 6.84 19.97 19.51
C THR A 74 7.74 18.91 20.17
N TRP A 75 8.43 19.25 21.26
CA TRP A 75 9.21 18.29 22.03
C TRP A 75 8.34 17.31 22.81
N SER A 76 7.23 17.76 23.39
CA SER A 76 6.30 16.90 24.14
C SER A 76 5.38 16.08 23.25
N LYS A 77 5.00 16.58 22.05
CA LYS A 77 4.01 15.94 21.18
C LYS A 77 4.58 15.20 19.98
N GLY A 78 5.83 15.43 19.58
CA GLY A 78 6.57 14.61 18.60
C GLY A 78 6.03 14.51 17.17
N TYR A 79 4.77 14.86 16.94
CA TYR A 79 4.00 14.62 15.73
C TYR A 79 4.56 15.38 14.52
N ASN A 80 4.98 14.64 13.50
CA ASN A 80 5.56 15.18 12.28
C ASN A 80 4.87 14.60 11.02
N ALA A 81 5.42 14.91 9.83
CA ALA A 81 4.86 14.46 8.57
C ALA A 81 4.89 12.93 8.41
N ASP A 82 5.89 12.26 8.96
CA ASP A 82 5.99 10.80 8.93
C ASP A 82 4.91 10.17 9.82
N ASP A 83 4.65 10.73 11.01
CA ASP A 83 3.57 10.27 11.88
C ASP A 83 2.20 10.40 11.21
N LEU A 84 1.95 11.55 10.57
CA LEU A 84 0.73 11.77 9.80
C LEU A 84 0.62 10.80 8.63
N TYR A 85 1.73 10.55 7.92
CA TYR A 85 1.76 9.59 6.83
C TYR A 85 1.44 8.16 7.31
N GLN A 86 2.04 7.70 8.42
CA GLN A 86 1.74 6.39 8.99
C GLN A 86 0.28 6.28 9.44
N GLU A 87 -0.29 7.35 10.00
CA GLU A 87 -1.73 7.39 10.30
C GLU A 87 -2.61 7.33 9.04
N MET A 88 -2.19 7.96 7.93
CA MET A 88 -2.89 7.84 6.64
C MET A 88 -2.79 6.42 6.06
N VAL A 89 -1.61 5.78 6.16
CA VAL A 89 -1.42 4.37 5.76
C VAL A 89 -2.34 3.46 6.58
N ALA A 90 -2.50 3.71 7.88
CA ALA A 90 -3.41 2.96 8.73
C ALA A 90 -4.90 3.14 8.36
N LEU A 91 -5.25 4.17 7.59
CA LEU A 91 -6.60 4.38 7.06
C LEU A 91 -6.79 3.77 5.66
N ASP A 92 -5.75 3.16 5.06
CA ASP A 92 -5.87 2.52 3.76
C ASP A 92 -6.87 1.36 3.82
N ARG A 93 -7.84 1.37 2.90
CA ARG A 93 -8.84 0.31 2.74
C ARG A 93 -8.43 -0.70 1.67
N THR A 94 -7.17 -0.67 1.22
CA THR A 94 -6.63 -1.72 0.36
C THR A 94 -6.37 -2.97 1.19
N GLU A 95 -7.18 -4.00 1.00
CA GLU A 95 -7.08 -5.27 1.73
C GLU A 95 -5.88 -6.08 1.26
N ARG A 96 -5.77 -6.28 -0.05
CA ARG A 96 -4.73 -7.12 -0.65
C ARG A 96 -4.26 -6.55 -1.97
N ARG A 97 -2.95 -6.61 -2.18
CA ARG A 97 -2.29 -6.41 -3.47
C ARG A 97 -1.74 -7.75 -3.92
N SER A 98 -2.32 -8.36 -4.93
CA SER A 98 -1.92 -9.69 -5.40
C SER A 98 -1.57 -9.67 -6.89
N SER A 99 -0.46 -10.32 -7.22
CA SER A 99 -0.05 -10.58 -8.58
C SER A 99 -0.57 -11.95 -8.96
N ILE A 100 -1.45 -11.98 -9.96
CA ILE A 100 -2.08 -13.20 -10.48
C ILE A 100 -1.31 -13.64 -11.72
N ILE A 101 -0.97 -14.92 -11.81
CA ILE A 101 -0.29 -15.50 -12.97
C ILE A 101 -1.28 -16.42 -13.66
N ALA A 102 -1.73 -16.04 -14.86
CA ALA A 102 -2.49 -16.91 -15.73
C ALA A 102 -1.53 -17.76 -16.57
N ILE A 103 -1.72 -19.07 -16.54
CA ILE A 103 -1.00 -20.05 -17.34
C ILE A 103 -2.07 -20.89 -18.03
N ASN A 104 -2.02 -21.00 -19.35
CA ASN A 104 -3.01 -21.77 -20.09
C ASN A 104 -2.40 -22.88 -20.97
N ASP A 105 -3.14 -23.97 -21.07
CA ASP A 105 -2.95 -25.05 -22.04
C ASP A 105 -4.20 -25.09 -22.93
N GLY A 106 -4.13 -24.41 -24.07
CA GLY A 106 -5.30 -24.15 -24.91
C GLY A 106 -6.33 -23.28 -24.20
N ASN A 107 -7.51 -23.84 -23.93
CA ASN A 107 -8.65 -23.16 -23.30
C ASN A 107 -8.77 -23.39 -21.78
N ARG A 108 -7.84 -24.13 -21.18
CA ARG A 108 -7.80 -24.42 -19.74
C ARG A 108 -6.70 -23.61 -19.09
N TYR A 109 -6.90 -23.27 -17.82
CA TYR A 109 -5.92 -22.56 -17.01
C TYR A 109 -5.49 -23.38 -15.80
N LEU A 110 -4.23 -23.19 -15.41
CA LEU A 110 -3.67 -23.80 -14.22
C LEU A 110 -4.26 -23.13 -12.98
N LEU A 111 -4.77 -23.94 -12.07
CA LEU A 111 -5.17 -23.54 -10.73
C LEU A 111 -4.45 -24.41 -9.70
N TYR A 112 -4.30 -23.90 -8.49
CA TYR A 112 -3.91 -24.66 -7.30
C TYR A 112 -4.98 -24.55 -6.23
N HIS A 113 -5.14 -25.61 -5.44
CA HIS A 113 -6.06 -25.64 -4.31
C HIS A 113 -5.45 -24.95 -3.08
N ASP A 114 -6.11 -23.90 -2.58
CA ASP A 114 -5.77 -23.26 -1.32
C ASP A 114 -6.63 -23.82 -0.19
N THR A 115 -5.99 -24.48 0.78
CA THR A 115 -6.69 -25.16 1.87
C THR A 115 -7.28 -24.21 2.92
N ALA A 116 -6.71 -23.02 3.09
CA ALA A 116 -7.22 -22.02 4.04
C ALA A 116 -8.50 -21.37 3.53
N TRP A 117 -8.56 -21.17 2.22
CA TRP A 117 -9.71 -20.61 1.53
C TRP A 117 -10.62 -21.67 0.94
N ASP A 118 -10.29 -22.96 1.05
CA ASP A 118 -11.01 -24.09 0.46
C ASP A 118 -11.48 -23.77 -0.98
N CYS A 119 -10.55 -23.32 -1.83
CA CYS A 119 -10.87 -22.77 -3.15
C CYS A 119 -9.69 -22.91 -4.10
N ASP A 120 -9.98 -23.15 -5.38
CA ASP A 120 -8.97 -23.22 -6.42
C ASP A 120 -8.68 -21.82 -6.99
N PHE A 121 -7.42 -21.40 -6.94
CA PHE A 121 -6.97 -20.10 -7.40
C PHE A 121 -5.96 -20.24 -8.53
N PHE A 122 -5.93 -19.23 -9.40
CA PHE A 122 -4.76 -19.01 -10.25
C PHE A 122 -3.51 -18.86 -9.36
N PRO A 123 -2.34 -19.34 -9.81
CA PRO A 123 -1.08 -19.06 -9.13
C PRO A 123 -0.98 -17.57 -8.80
N ASN A 124 -0.75 -17.25 -7.53
CA ASN A 124 -0.77 -15.86 -7.08
C ASN A 124 0.23 -15.64 -5.95
N HIS A 125 0.73 -14.41 -5.87
CA HIS A 125 1.71 -14.01 -4.88
C HIS A 125 1.50 -12.53 -4.50
N PRO A 126 1.76 -12.13 -3.24
CA PRO A 126 1.74 -10.72 -2.84
C PRO A 126 2.58 -9.83 -3.77
N THR A 127 2.00 -8.72 -4.23
CA THR A 127 2.64 -7.78 -5.15
C THR A 127 3.69 -6.94 -4.41
N SER A 128 4.90 -6.85 -4.96
CA SER A 128 5.93 -5.93 -4.51
C SER A 128 5.74 -4.54 -5.11
N GLU A 129 6.17 -3.49 -4.40
CA GLU A 129 6.04 -2.10 -4.87
C GLU A 129 6.96 -1.76 -6.05
N ASN A 130 8.10 -2.45 -6.14
CA ASN A 130 9.04 -2.30 -7.25
C ASN A 130 8.73 -3.36 -8.31
N ASP A 131 8.43 -2.92 -9.53
CA ASP A 131 7.99 -3.81 -10.62
C ASP A 131 9.06 -4.84 -11.04
N GLU A 132 10.34 -4.46 -11.05
CA GLU A 132 11.44 -5.37 -11.39
C GLU A 132 11.61 -6.44 -10.30
N ASP A 133 11.55 -6.02 -9.03
CA ASP A 133 11.57 -6.95 -7.90
C ASP A 133 10.34 -7.85 -7.88
N ASN A 134 9.17 -7.32 -8.23
CA ASN A 134 7.93 -8.09 -8.33
C ASN A 134 8.06 -9.18 -9.39
N LEU A 135 8.50 -8.81 -10.60
CA LEU A 135 8.68 -9.77 -11.69
C LEU A 135 9.68 -10.86 -11.30
N ARG A 136 10.83 -10.49 -10.74
CA ARG A 136 11.84 -11.45 -10.26
C ARG A 136 11.28 -12.40 -9.21
N ARG A 137 10.47 -11.90 -8.27
CA ARG A 137 9.81 -12.74 -7.24
C ARG A 137 8.79 -13.68 -7.86
N LEU A 138 7.97 -13.21 -8.80
CA LEU A 138 6.99 -14.06 -9.50
C LEU A 138 7.65 -15.15 -10.33
N THR A 139 8.73 -14.83 -11.06
CA THR A 139 9.51 -15.81 -11.81
C THR A 139 10.06 -16.89 -10.88
N ARG A 140 10.62 -16.52 -9.73
CA ARG A 140 11.10 -17.49 -8.74
C ARG A 140 9.97 -18.29 -8.11
N TYR A 141 8.88 -17.63 -7.71
CA TYR A 141 7.70 -18.28 -7.15
C TYR A 141 7.13 -19.33 -8.10
N LEU A 142 7.00 -19.00 -9.39
CA LEU A 142 6.52 -19.95 -10.37
C LEU A 142 7.51 -21.10 -10.56
N SER A 143 8.80 -20.79 -10.67
CA SER A 143 9.84 -21.79 -10.89
C SER A 143 9.96 -22.78 -9.74
N ASP A 144 10.11 -22.28 -8.52
CA ASP A 144 10.33 -23.11 -7.33
C ASP A 144 9.02 -23.73 -6.86
N GLY A 145 7.92 -22.98 -6.91
CA GLY A 145 6.63 -23.39 -6.35
C GLY A 145 5.77 -24.26 -7.26
N PHE A 146 6.07 -24.32 -8.56
CA PHE A 146 5.38 -25.16 -9.54
C PHE A 146 6.33 -26.03 -10.39
N ASP A 147 7.59 -26.16 -9.96
CA ASP A 147 8.61 -27.04 -10.54
C ASP A 147 8.74 -26.90 -12.07
N ILE A 148 8.90 -25.65 -12.52
CA ILE A 148 9.13 -25.32 -13.93
C ILE A 148 10.42 -24.50 -14.05
N PRO A 149 11.41 -24.90 -14.87
CA PRO A 149 12.64 -24.12 -15.04
C PRO A 149 12.35 -22.70 -15.53
N GLN A 150 13.08 -21.70 -15.01
CA GLN A 150 12.93 -20.29 -15.47
C GLN A 150 13.19 -20.10 -16.97
N SER A 151 13.92 -21.01 -17.61
CA SER A 151 14.15 -21.00 -19.06
C SER A 151 12.94 -21.50 -19.88
N ASP A 152 11.95 -22.09 -19.22
CA ASP A 152 10.87 -22.84 -19.85
C ASP A 152 9.55 -22.07 -19.87
N PHE A 153 9.56 -20.82 -19.43
CA PHE A 153 8.45 -19.90 -19.56
C PHE A 153 8.92 -18.45 -19.72
N THR A 154 8.06 -17.61 -20.29
CA THR A 154 8.16 -16.14 -20.17
C THR A 154 7.02 -15.61 -19.34
N LEU A 155 7.21 -14.47 -18.68
CA LEU A 155 6.19 -13.84 -17.84
C LEU A 155 6.00 -12.40 -18.27
N VAL A 156 4.78 -12.04 -18.68
CA VAL A 156 4.44 -10.69 -19.17
C VAL A 156 3.30 -10.09 -18.38
N ARG A 157 3.38 -8.79 -18.07
CA ARG A 157 2.29 -8.07 -17.41
C ARG A 157 1.20 -7.75 -18.42
N VAL A 158 -0.03 -8.14 -18.13
CA VAL A 158 -1.19 -8.00 -19.03
C VAL A 158 -2.09 -6.85 -18.60
N ALA A 159 -2.47 -6.83 -17.33
CA ALA A 159 -3.46 -5.88 -16.84
C ALA A 159 -3.28 -5.56 -15.36
N HIS A 160 -3.93 -4.49 -14.93
CA HIS A 160 -4.10 -4.14 -13.52
C HIS A 160 -5.54 -3.71 -13.30
N GLU A 161 -6.22 -4.33 -12.33
CA GLU A 161 -7.62 -4.06 -12.01
C GLU A 161 -7.84 -3.98 -10.51
N ASN A 162 -8.84 -3.18 -10.13
CA ASN A 162 -9.19 -2.92 -8.75
C ASN A 162 -10.63 -3.35 -8.51
N HIS A 163 -10.85 -4.15 -7.48
CA HIS A 163 -12.15 -4.70 -7.14
C HIS A 163 -12.52 -4.34 -5.71
N GLU A 164 -13.72 -3.84 -5.49
CA GLU A 164 -14.25 -3.65 -4.16
C GLU A 164 -15.00 -4.91 -3.73
N LYS A 165 -14.61 -5.50 -2.59
CA LYS A 165 -15.28 -6.66 -1.99
C LYS A 165 -15.55 -6.41 -0.51
N TYR A 166 -16.51 -7.14 0.04
CA TYR A 166 -16.67 -7.16 1.49
C TYR A 166 -15.54 -7.98 2.12
N SER A 167 -14.75 -7.36 2.99
CA SER A 167 -13.78 -8.07 3.83
C SER A 167 -14.50 -8.63 5.05
N THR A 168 -14.47 -9.95 5.21
CA THR A 168 -15.02 -10.63 6.39
C THR A 168 -14.19 -10.35 7.64
N GLU A 169 -12.88 -10.12 7.49
CA GLU A 169 -11.96 -9.78 8.58
C GLU A 169 -12.23 -8.39 9.15
N HIS A 170 -12.48 -7.41 8.28
CA HIS A 170 -12.69 -6.01 8.70
C HIS A 170 -14.16 -5.58 8.75
N HIS A 171 -15.09 -6.47 8.40
CA HIS A 171 -16.54 -6.23 8.36
C HIS A 171 -16.94 -4.97 7.57
N GLU A 172 -16.18 -4.64 6.52
CA GLU A 172 -16.43 -3.48 5.67
C GLU A 172 -16.02 -3.77 4.22
N LYS A 173 -16.50 -2.97 3.28
CA LYS A 173 -16.01 -3.03 1.90
C LYS A 173 -14.56 -2.57 1.83
N ARG A 174 -13.71 -3.30 1.11
CA ARG A 174 -12.30 -3.00 0.91
C ARG A 174 -11.87 -3.29 -0.52
N TRP A 175 -10.76 -2.69 -0.89
CA TRP A 175 -10.23 -2.77 -2.24
C TRP A 175 -9.19 -3.86 -2.36
N TYR A 176 -9.32 -4.66 -3.41
CA TYR A 176 -8.36 -5.68 -3.82
C TYR A 176 -7.74 -5.20 -5.12
N GLU A 177 -6.41 -5.09 -5.14
CA GLU A 177 -5.67 -4.67 -6.32
C GLU A 177 -4.98 -5.88 -6.92
N TYR A 178 -5.38 -6.24 -8.14
CA TYR A 178 -4.80 -7.35 -8.88
C TYR A 178 -3.94 -6.85 -10.01
N THR A 179 -2.75 -7.43 -10.12
CA THR A 179 -1.92 -7.29 -11.32
C THR A 179 -1.87 -8.64 -12.02
N LEU A 180 -2.45 -8.71 -13.21
CA LEU A 180 -2.47 -9.92 -14.02
C LEU A 180 -1.20 -10.01 -14.85
N TYR A 181 -0.52 -11.14 -14.71
CA TYR A 181 0.55 -11.59 -15.57
C TYR A 181 0.08 -12.81 -16.35
N HIS A 182 0.61 -12.98 -17.54
CA HIS A 182 0.45 -14.19 -18.34
C HIS A 182 1.80 -14.85 -18.48
N ALA A 183 1.83 -16.16 -18.23
CA ALA A 183 3.01 -16.98 -18.39
C ALA A 183 2.85 -17.88 -19.62
N ASP A 184 3.66 -17.60 -20.64
CA ASP A 184 3.76 -18.43 -21.83
C ASP A 184 4.73 -19.58 -21.55
N ILE A 185 4.24 -20.82 -21.64
CA ILE A 185 5.04 -22.01 -21.38
C ILE A 185 5.75 -22.43 -22.68
N ILE A 186 7.08 -22.34 -22.68
CA ILE A 186 7.95 -22.76 -23.79
C ILE A 186 8.09 -24.28 -23.78
N ARG A 187 8.29 -24.88 -22.60
CA ARG A 187 8.39 -26.34 -22.42
C ARG A 187 7.56 -26.78 -21.22
N MET A 188 6.51 -27.54 -21.52
CA MET A 188 5.58 -28.04 -20.50
C MET A 188 6.22 -29.15 -19.64
N PRO A 189 6.26 -29.00 -18.30
CA PRO A 189 6.67 -30.07 -17.40
C PRO A 189 5.84 -31.34 -17.61
N GLN A 190 6.43 -32.52 -17.41
CA GLN A 190 5.71 -33.78 -17.58
C GLN A 190 4.51 -33.91 -16.63
N ALA A 191 4.65 -33.46 -15.38
CA ALA A 191 3.59 -33.53 -14.37
C ALA A 191 2.35 -32.76 -14.82
N TRP A 192 2.52 -31.59 -15.41
CA TRP A 192 1.43 -30.70 -15.82
C TRP A 192 0.60 -31.22 -17.00
N ARG A 193 1.00 -32.33 -17.65
CA ARG A 193 0.25 -32.92 -18.77
C ARG A 193 -1.01 -33.67 -18.33
N HIS A 194 -1.15 -33.94 -17.03
CA HIS A 194 -2.34 -34.56 -16.46
C HIS A 194 -3.35 -33.47 -16.07
N ASP A 195 -4.64 -33.80 -16.10
CA ASP A 195 -5.71 -32.85 -15.74
C ASP A 195 -5.62 -32.40 -14.28
N GLN A 196 -5.12 -33.27 -13.41
CA GLN A 196 -4.81 -32.99 -12.00
C GLN A 196 -3.44 -33.56 -11.67
N PHE A 197 -2.67 -32.84 -10.87
CA PHE A 197 -1.31 -33.24 -10.53
C PHE A 197 -0.86 -32.53 -9.25
N HIS A 198 0.15 -33.09 -8.60
CA HIS A 198 0.73 -32.54 -7.37
C HIS A 198 2.13 -32.02 -7.65
N VAL A 199 2.43 -30.80 -7.22
CA VAL A 199 3.78 -30.21 -7.30
C VAL A 199 4.13 -29.52 -6.00
N ASP A 200 5.30 -29.87 -5.44
CA ASP A 200 5.77 -29.37 -4.16
C ASP A 200 4.72 -29.59 -3.05
N SER A 201 4.03 -28.54 -2.59
CA SER A 201 2.99 -28.62 -1.57
C SER A 201 1.59 -28.31 -2.11
N LYS A 202 1.41 -28.35 -3.44
CA LYS A 202 0.20 -27.85 -4.12
C LYS A 202 -0.47 -28.95 -4.92
N ASP A 203 -1.76 -29.10 -4.70
CA ASP A 203 -2.65 -29.84 -5.58
C ASP A 203 -3.11 -28.90 -6.69
N CYS A 204 -2.78 -29.26 -7.93
CA CYS A 204 -2.99 -28.46 -9.11
C CYS A 204 -3.98 -29.14 -10.05
N LEU A 205 -4.72 -28.31 -10.81
CA LEU A 205 -5.65 -28.79 -11.81
C LEU A 205 -5.80 -27.81 -12.98
N TRP A 206 -6.22 -28.35 -14.12
CA TRP A 206 -6.60 -27.57 -15.28
C TRP A 206 -8.11 -27.37 -15.34
N MET A 207 -8.56 -26.12 -15.42
CA MET A 207 -9.99 -25.80 -15.57
C MET A 207 -10.22 -24.79 -16.70
N THR A 208 -11.31 -24.94 -17.44
CA THR A 208 -11.81 -23.89 -18.32
C THR A 208 -12.47 -22.77 -17.50
N VAL A 209 -12.57 -21.58 -18.09
CA VAL A 209 -13.28 -20.45 -17.47
C VAL A 209 -14.74 -20.81 -17.18
N GLU A 210 -15.40 -21.60 -18.03
CA GLU A 210 -16.77 -22.05 -17.81
C GLU A 210 -16.88 -22.94 -16.57
N GLN A 211 -15.99 -23.93 -16.44
CA GLN A 211 -15.94 -24.80 -15.26
C GLN A 211 -15.70 -23.99 -13.97
N MET A 212 -14.85 -22.96 -14.01
CA MET A 212 -14.62 -22.07 -12.88
C MET A 212 -15.86 -21.28 -12.49
N MET A 213 -16.63 -20.78 -13.47
CA MET A 213 -17.85 -20.00 -13.22
C MET A 213 -19.04 -20.87 -12.78
N ASP A 214 -19.04 -22.15 -13.16
CA ASP A 214 -20.03 -23.13 -12.72
C ASP A 214 -19.74 -23.67 -11.31
N ASN A 215 -18.48 -23.66 -10.88
CA ASN A 215 -18.10 -24.01 -9.52
C ASN A 215 -18.61 -22.92 -8.53
N PRO A 216 -19.52 -23.26 -7.60
CA PRO A 216 -20.13 -22.27 -6.70
C PRO A 216 -19.10 -21.60 -5.77
N ILE A 217 -18.07 -22.33 -5.36
CA ILE A 217 -17.04 -21.82 -4.43
C ILE A 217 -16.15 -20.81 -5.15
N ILE A 218 -15.64 -21.15 -6.34
CA ILE A 218 -14.83 -20.25 -7.16
C ILE A 218 -15.66 -19.02 -7.55
N ARG A 219 -16.93 -19.22 -7.91
CA ARG A 219 -17.83 -18.11 -8.25
C ARG A 219 -18.04 -17.14 -7.08
N GLU A 220 -18.17 -17.64 -5.86
CA GLU A 220 -18.34 -16.81 -4.69
C GLU A 220 -17.06 -16.04 -4.33
N ARG A 221 -15.91 -16.72 -4.36
CA ARG A 221 -14.64 -16.19 -3.80
C ARG A 221 -13.77 -15.47 -4.83
N ASN A 222 -13.79 -15.92 -6.08
CA ASN A 222 -12.79 -15.61 -7.10
C ASN A 222 -13.36 -15.22 -8.48
N ALA A 223 -14.68 -15.06 -8.62
CA ALA A 223 -15.32 -14.72 -9.91
C ALA A 223 -14.79 -13.42 -10.55
N ASP A 224 -14.33 -12.47 -9.74
CA ASP A 224 -13.72 -11.24 -10.20
C ASP A 224 -12.39 -11.48 -10.93
N VAL A 225 -11.53 -12.34 -10.38
CA VAL A 225 -10.25 -12.70 -11.00
C VAL A 225 -10.50 -13.57 -12.23
N VAL A 226 -11.41 -14.55 -12.16
CA VAL A 226 -11.82 -15.35 -13.33
C VAL A 226 -12.37 -14.44 -14.43
N GLY A 227 -13.22 -13.48 -14.08
CA GLY A 227 -13.76 -12.50 -15.00
C GLY A 227 -12.74 -11.50 -15.55
N MET A 228 -11.67 -11.21 -14.80
CA MET A 228 -10.52 -10.45 -15.29
C MET A 228 -9.74 -11.26 -16.32
N VAL A 229 -9.37 -12.51 -16.01
CA VAL A 229 -8.66 -13.40 -16.95
C VAL A 229 -9.44 -13.55 -18.25
N ARG A 230 -10.73 -13.92 -18.19
CA ARG A 230 -11.62 -14.07 -19.37
C ARG A 230 -11.67 -12.84 -20.30
N ARG A 231 -11.53 -11.63 -19.75
CA ARG A 231 -11.61 -10.39 -20.53
C ARG A 231 -10.27 -9.99 -21.15
N ARG A 232 -9.16 -10.50 -20.61
CA ARG A 232 -7.80 -10.06 -20.93
C ARG A 232 -7.00 -11.09 -21.70
N LEU A 233 -7.38 -12.37 -21.63
CA LEU A 233 -6.76 -13.53 -22.25
C LEU A 233 -7.86 -14.42 -22.85
#